data_AF-A0A2L0NGA0-F1
#
_entry.id   AF-A0A2L0NGA0-F1
#
_cell.length_a   1.000
_cell.length_b   1.000
_cell.length_c   1.000
_cell.angle_alpha   90.00
_cell.angle_beta   90.00
_cell.angle_gamma   90.00
#
_symmetry.space_group_name_H-M   'P 1'
#
loop_
_entity.id
_entity.type
_entity.pdbx_description
1 polymer ?
#
loop_
_entity_poly.entity_id
_entity_poly.type
_entity_poly.pdbx_seq_one_letter_code
_entity_poly.pdbx_strand_id
1 'polypeptide(L)'
;MPADFPAWDLVAGSKSVTGFWLPSLYPSRTHLNESMKALFSAVADGWLKPLHGRSYRLGQARQAHHGLAARLTTGKSVLDLDS
;
A
#
# COMPACT_ATOMS: atom_id res chain seq x y z
N MET A 1 20.38 -21.30 -2.10
CA MET A 1 18.93 -21.19 -2.34
C MET A 1 18.26 -22.14 -1.36
N PRO A 2 17.30 -21.72 -0.53
CA PRO A 2 16.58 -22.68 0.31
C PRO A 2 15.83 -23.66 -0.60
N ALA A 3 15.84 -24.94 -0.26
CA ALA A 3 15.56 -26.06 -1.16
C ALA A 3 14.07 -26.32 -1.45
N ASP A 4 13.14 -25.50 -0.96
CA ASP A 4 11.72 -25.86 -0.89
C ASP A 4 10.79 -24.84 -1.57
N PHE A 5 11.17 -24.28 -2.72
CA PHE A 5 10.21 -23.51 -3.52
C PHE A 5 9.38 -24.47 -4.38
N PRO A 6 8.05 -24.61 -4.16
CA PRO A 6 7.23 -25.58 -4.87
C PRO A 6 6.89 -25.07 -6.28
N ALA A 7 7.91 -24.89 -7.12
CA ALA A 7 7.75 -24.45 -8.52
C ALA A 7 6.79 -25.38 -9.28
N TRP A 8 6.80 -26.67 -8.96
CA TRP A 8 5.90 -27.66 -9.56
C TRP A 8 4.42 -27.37 -9.27
N ASP A 9 4.06 -26.94 -8.05
CA ASP A 9 2.67 -26.63 -7.70
C ASP A 9 2.15 -25.43 -8.48
N LEU A 10 3.03 -24.47 -8.80
CA LEU A 10 2.69 -23.34 -9.66
C LEU A 10 2.44 -23.79 -11.09
N VAL A 11 3.28 -24.69 -11.64
CA VAL A 11 3.12 -25.20 -13.01
C VAL A 11 1.88 -26.10 -13.11
N ALA A 12 1.74 -27.09 -12.23
CA ALA A 12 0.60 -28.01 -12.21
C ALA A 12 -0.73 -27.27 -11.99
N GLY A 13 -0.71 -26.21 -11.18
CA GLY A 13 -1.87 -25.35 -10.93
C GLY A 13 -2.08 -24.23 -11.94
N SER A 14 -1.18 -24.04 -12.93
CA SER A 14 -1.17 -22.88 -13.84
C SER A 14 -1.26 -21.54 -13.10
N LYS A 15 -0.49 -21.37 -12.03
CA LYS A 15 -0.48 -20.18 -11.16
C LYS A 15 0.80 -19.36 -11.38
N SER A 16 0.70 -18.05 -11.23
CA SER A 16 1.85 -17.14 -11.23
C SER A 16 2.01 -16.44 -9.88
N VAL A 17 3.26 -16.14 -9.51
CA VAL A 17 3.61 -15.28 -8.39
C VAL A 17 4.38 -14.09 -8.96
N THR A 18 3.86 -12.88 -8.74
CA THR A 18 4.46 -11.65 -9.25
C THR A 18 4.66 -10.67 -8.12
N GLY A 19 5.89 -10.19 -7.94
CA GLY A 19 6.17 -9.08 -7.04
C GLY A 19 5.74 -7.76 -7.65
N PHE A 20 5.23 -6.85 -6.83
CA PHE A 20 4.94 -5.48 -7.24
C PHE A 20 5.77 -4.49 -6.42
N TRP A 21 6.46 -3.60 -7.10
CA TRP A 21 7.25 -2.54 -6.49
C TRP A 21 6.96 -1.21 -7.17
N LEU A 22 6.19 -0.34 -6.49
CA LEU A 22 5.69 0.91 -7.07
C LEU A 22 6.78 1.81 -7.72
N PRO A 23 7.99 1.98 -7.14
CA PRO A 23 9.04 2.77 -7.76
C PRO A 23 9.49 2.29 -9.15
N SER A 24 9.26 1.02 -9.51
CA SER A 24 9.49 0.54 -10.88
C SER A 24 8.64 1.27 -11.93
N LEU A 25 7.54 1.90 -11.52
CA LEU A 25 6.65 2.68 -12.38
C LEU A 25 7.07 4.15 -12.51
N TYR A 26 7.98 4.65 -11.66
CA TYR A 26 8.40 6.06 -11.69
C TYR A 26 9.08 6.50 -13.00
N PRO A 27 9.86 5.64 -13.71
CA PRO A 27 10.39 6.00 -15.03
C PRO A 27 9.30 6.22 -16.09
N SER A 28 8.12 5.62 -15.91
CA SER A 28 6.98 5.85 -16.80
C SER A 28 6.29 7.16 -16.44
N ARG A 29 6.30 8.11 -17.39
CA ARG A 29 5.68 9.43 -17.21
C ARG A 29 4.15 9.38 -17.12
N THR A 30 3.51 8.33 -17.62
CA THR A 30 2.05 8.27 -17.78
C THR A 30 1.38 7.33 -16.78
N HIS A 31 1.96 6.16 -16.49
CA HIS A 31 1.28 5.12 -15.72
C HIS A 31 0.85 5.56 -14.32
N LEU A 32 1.73 6.25 -13.60
CA LEU A 32 1.40 6.74 -12.26
C LEU A 32 0.34 7.85 -12.31
N ASN A 33 0.43 8.74 -13.31
CA ASN A 33 -0.50 9.85 -13.47
C ASN A 33 -1.93 9.35 -13.77
N GLU A 34 -2.08 8.45 -14.74
CA GLU A 34 -3.37 7.87 -15.10
C GLU A 34 -3.98 7.06 -13.95
N SER A 35 -3.15 6.28 -13.24
CA SER A 35 -3.61 5.54 -12.04
C SER A 35 -4.10 6.48 -10.94
N MET A 36 -3.38 7.58 -10.69
CA MET A 36 -3.79 8.57 -9.69
C MET A 36 -5.07 9.30 -10.08
N LYS A 37 -5.22 9.69 -11.35
CA LYS A 37 -6.48 10.28 -11.88
C LYS A 37 -7.67 9.36 -11.64
N ALA A 38 -7.52 8.07 -11.97
CA ALA A 38 -8.57 7.08 -11.77
C ALA A 38 -8.94 6.93 -10.28
N LEU A 39 -7.95 6.88 -9.38
CA LEU A 39 -8.19 6.84 -7.93
C LEU A 39 -8.95 8.08 -7.44
N PHE A 40 -8.55 9.29 -7.87
CA PHE A 40 -9.21 10.52 -7.46
C PHE A 40 -10.64 10.62 -7.98
N SER A 41 -10.89 10.25 -9.25
CA SER A 41 -12.25 10.19 -9.80
C SER A 41 -13.11 9.26 -8.96
N ALA A 42 -12.63 8.05 -8.69
CA ALA A 42 -13.40 7.07 -7.94
C ALA A 42 -13.71 7.51 -6.49
N VAL A 43 -12.82 8.31 -5.87
CA VAL A 43 -13.11 8.95 -4.57
C VAL A 43 -14.15 10.06 -4.71
N ALA A 44 -14.01 10.93 -5.71
CA ALA A 44 -14.96 12.01 -5.98
C ALA A 44 -16.37 11.49 -6.28
N ASP A 45 -16.46 10.39 -7.03
CA ASP A 45 -17.69 9.70 -7.40
C ASP A 45 -18.27 8.84 -6.26
N GLY A 46 -17.56 8.74 -5.12
CA GLY A 46 -17.99 8.00 -3.94
C GLY A 46 -17.87 6.47 -4.03
N TRP A 47 -17.33 5.94 -5.14
CA TRP A 47 -17.07 4.51 -5.33
C TRP A 47 -15.95 4.01 -4.42
N LEU A 48 -14.91 4.83 -4.21
CA LEU A 48 -13.81 4.56 -3.30
C LEU A 48 -13.90 5.47 -2.08
N LYS A 49 -13.90 4.88 -0.88
CA LYS A 49 -13.84 5.63 0.38
C LYS A 49 -12.52 5.34 1.10
N PRO A 50 -11.58 6.29 1.18
CA PRO A 50 -10.36 6.12 1.95
C PRO A 50 -10.69 5.81 3.41
N LEU A 51 -10.09 4.75 3.95
CA LEU A 51 -10.25 4.43 5.36
C LEU A 51 -9.27 5.26 6.18
N HIS A 52 -9.78 6.32 6.81
CA HIS A 52 -9.01 7.15 7.73
C HIS A 52 -8.66 6.34 8.98
N GLY A 53 -7.36 6.22 9.24
CA GLY A 53 -6.84 5.61 10.46
C GLY A 53 -6.56 6.66 11.54
N ARG A 54 -5.66 6.31 12.46
CA ARG A 54 -5.24 7.22 13.54
C ARG A 54 -4.39 8.36 12.98
N SER A 55 -4.69 9.58 13.41
CA SER A 55 -3.78 10.72 13.29
C SER A 55 -2.89 10.78 14.52
N TYR A 56 -1.61 11.07 14.31
CA TYR A 56 -0.61 11.27 15.36
C TYR A 56 0.03 12.63 15.15
N ARG A 57 0.44 13.31 16.23
CA ARG A 57 1.32 14.48 16.10
C ARG A 57 2.61 14.07 15.38
N LEU A 58 3.23 14.99 14.64
CA LEU A 58 4.51 14.73 13.99
C LEU A 58 5.58 14.29 15.02
N GLY A 59 5.58 14.91 16.21
CA GLY A 59 6.45 14.49 17.33
C GLY A 59 6.20 13.07 17.85
N GLN A 60 5.08 12.45 17.51
CA GLN A 60 4.70 11.08 17.87
C GLN A 60 4.99 10.05 16.77
N ALA A 61 5.78 10.38 15.74
CA ALA A 61 6.11 9.48 14.65
C ALA A 61 6.61 8.09 15.13
N ARG A 62 7.41 8.05 16.21
CA ARG A 62 7.85 6.79 16.84
C ARG A 62 6.67 5.92 17.28
N GLN A 63 5.67 6.52 17.92
CA GLN A 63 4.48 5.80 18.36
C GLN A 63 3.64 5.32 17.18
N ALA A 64 3.51 6.13 16.12
CA ALA A 64 2.83 5.73 14.90
C ALA A 64 3.50 4.49 14.27
N HIS A 65 4.84 4.44 14.21
CA HIS A 65 5.59 3.28 13.75
C HIS A 65 5.39 2.04 14.62
N HIS A 66 5.43 2.18 15.94
CA HIS A 66 5.15 1.06 16.85
C HIS A 66 3.73 0.54 16.67
N GLY A 67 2.73 1.42 16.53
CA GLY A 67 1.35 1.04 16.26
C GLY A 67 1.20 0.25 14.96
N LEU A 68 1.89 0.67 13.89
CA LEU A 68 1.89 -0.03 12.62
C LEU A 68 2.55 -1.42 12.72
N ALA A 69 3.72 -1.50 13.34
CA ALA A 69 4.46 -2.76 13.50
C ALA A 69 3.71 -3.77 14.38
N ALA A 70 3.05 -3.27 15.44
CA ALA A 70 2.22 -4.07 16.33
C ALA A 70 0.84 -4.41 15.75
N ARG A 71 0.54 -3.99 14.51
CA ARG A 71 -0.77 -4.18 13.84
C ARG A 71 -1.95 -3.62 14.64
N LEU A 72 -1.74 -2.51 15.34
CA LEU A 72 -2.76 -1.82 16.14
C LEU A 72 -3.49 -0.70 15.38
N THR A 73 -3.14 -0.49 14.11
CA THR A 73 -3.75 0.54 13.26
C THR A 73 -4.68 -0.09 12.25
N THR A 74 -5.75 0.62 11.93
CA THR A 74 -6.68 0.27 10.84
C THR A 74 -6.70 1.44 9.87
N GLY A 75 -6.73 1.15 8.57
CA GLY A 75 -6.69 2.19 7.53
C GLY A 75 -5.35 2.95 7.49
N LYS A 76 -5.39 4.16 6.93
CA LYS A 76 -4.20 4.99 6.74
C LYS A 76 -3.90 5.80 8.00
N SER A 77 -2.77 5.52 8.64
CA SER A 77 -2.24 6.39 9.70
C SER A 77 -1.58 7.63 9.08
N VAL A 78 -1.82 8.79 9.70
CA VAL A 78 -1.34 10.10 9.24
C VAL A 78 -0.55 10.78 10.35
N LEU A 79 0.48 11.53 9.98
CA LEU A 79 1.19 12.42 10.88
C LEU A 79 0.75 13.85 10.59
N ASP A 80 0.35 14.56 11.63
CA ASP A 80 -0.15 15.92 11.56
C ASP A 80 0.73 16.87 12.37
N LEU A 81 0.92 18.08 11.86
CA LEU A 81 1.72 19.12 12.50
C LEU A 81 1.00 19.71 13.73
N ASP A 82 -0.33 19.81 13.68
CA ASP A 82 -1.13 20.68 14.57
C ASP A 82 -2.20 19.95 15.43
N SER A 83 -2.09 18.63 15.65
CA SER A 83 -2.96 17.96 16.64
C SER A 83 -2.64 18.40 18.05
#